data_AF-A0A3D9AI16-F1
#
_entry.id   AF-A0A3D9AI16-F1
#
_cell.length_a   1.000
_cell.length_b   1.000
_cell.length_c   1.000
_cell.angle_alpha   90.00
_cell.angle_beta   90.00
_cell.angle_gamma   90.00
#
_symmetry.space_group_name_H-M   'P 1'
#
loop_
_entity.id
_entity.type
_entity.pdbx_description
1 polymer ?
#
loop_
_entity_poly.entity_id
_entity_poly.type
_entity_poly.pdbx_seq_one_letter_code
_entity_poly.pdbx_strand_id
1 'polypeptide(L)' 'MAPYRDAGTGQYVSEEYAKKNPKTTVKETDKKSTPTPKKKKK' A
#
# COMPACT_ATOMS: atom_id res chain seq x y z
N MET A 1 -0.42 0.39 -13.16
CA MET A 1 0.60 1.07 -12.33
C MET A 1 0.33 0.69 -10.89
N ALA A 2 1.32 0.15 -10.17
CA ALA A 2 1.13 -0.15 -8.75
C ALA A 2 1.10 1.18 -7.97
N PRO A 3 0.08 1.45 -7.13
CA PRO A 3 0.08 2.65 -6.30
C PRO A 3 1.24 2.55 -5.29
N TYR A 4 2.08 3.57 -5.25
CA TYR A 4 3.02 3.76 -4.17
C TYR A 4 2.38 4.66 -3.13
N ARG A 5 2.57 4.37 -1.85
CA ARG A 5 1.96 5.10 -0.74
C ARG A 5 3.02 5.46 0.27
N ASP A 6 3.06 6.71 0.70
CA ASP A 6 3.94 7.15 1.77
C ASP A 6 3.48 6.55 3.11
N ALA A 7 4.38 5.85 3.80
CA ALA A 7 4.17 5.17 5.07
C ALA A 7 4.00 6.13 6.25
N GLY A 8 4.50 7.37 6.14
CA GLY A 8 4.41 8.37 7.19
C GLY A 8 3.08 9.11 7.18
N THR A 9 2.65 9.56 6.00
CA THR A 9 1.47 10.41 5.80
C THR A 9 0.27 9.65 5.23
N GLY A 10 0.50 8.49 4.62
CA GLY A 10 -0.55 7.70 3.97
C GLY A 10 -1.00 8.26 2.62
N GLN A 11 -0.28 9.21 2.02
CA GLN A 11 -0.61 9.76 0.70
C GLN A 11 -0.09 8.89 -0.44
N TYR A 12 -0.82 8.85 -1.55
CA TYR A 12 -0.35 8.18 -2.76
C TYR A 12 0.69 9.04 -3.47
N VAL A 13 1.80 8.41 -3.86
CA VAL A 13 2.96 9.05 -4.47
C VAL A 13 3.31 8.36 -5.79
N SER A 14 4.07 9.07 -6.62
CA SER A 14 4.54 8.55 -7.91
C SER A 14 5.69 7.57 -7.75
N GLU A 15 5.96 6.76 -8.79
CA GLU A 15 7.06 5.79 -8.76
C GLU A 15 8.43 6.46 -8.62
N GLU A 16 8.61 7.65 -9.20
CA GLU A 16 9.84 8.43 -9.05
C GLU A 16 10.07 8.89 -7.61
N TYR A 17 9.00 9.31 -6.93
CA TYR A 17 9.08 9.66 -5.52
C TYR A 17 9.41 8.43 -4.67
N ALA A 18 8.80 7.28 -4.98
CA ALA A 18 9.08 6.02 -4.31
C ALA A 18 10.54 5.57 -4.46
N LYS A 19 11.13 5.76 -5.66
CA LYS A 19 12.54 5.45 -5.92
C LYS A 19 13.50 6.37 -5.16
N LYS A 20 13.14 7.65 -5.01
CA LYS A 20 13.91 8.63 -4.22
C LYS A 20 13.76 8.40 -2.71
N ASN A 21 12.60 7.95 -2.26
CA ASN A 21 12.26 7.74 -0.85
C ASN A 21 11.81 6.30 -0.56
N PRO A 22 12.66 5.29 -0.80
CA PRO A 22 12.29 3.89 -0.61
C PRO A 22 12.03 3.53 0.86
N LYS A 23 12.57 4.34 1.79
CA LYS A 23 12.43 4.11 3.24
C LYS A 23 11.07 4.55 3.79
N THR A 24 10.46 5.57 3.19
CA THR A 24 9.14 6.07 3.61
C THR A 24 8.04 5.71 2.64
N THR A 25 8.33 4.98 1.55
CA THR A 25 7.31 4.62 0.56
C THR A 25 7.07 3.12 0.55
N VAL A 26 5.79 2.73 0.61
CA VAL A 26 5.31 1.36 0.46
C VAL A 26 4.78 1.18 -0.96
N LYS A 27 5.22 0.11 -1.63
CA LYS A 27 4.61 -0.32 -2.88
C LYS A 27 3.37 -1.13 -2.57
N GLU A 28 2.19 -0.56 -2.80
CA GLU A 28 0.95 -1.30 -2.70
C GLU A 28 0.77 -2.09 -4.00
N THR A 29 1.00 -3.39 -3.92
CA THR A 29 0.51 -4.29 -4.96
C THR A 29 -0.97 -4.50 -4.71
N ASP A 30 -1.83 -4.28 -5.70
CA ASP A 30 -3.22 -4.78 -5.73
C ASP A 30 -3.20 -6.33 -5.82
N LYS A 31 -2.51 -7.00 -4.90
CA LYS A 31 -2.96 -8.31 -4.49
C LYS A 31 -4.18 -7.99 -3.65
N LYS A 32 -5.32 -7.83 -4.33
CA LYS A 32 -6.66 -7.82 -3.76
C LYS A 32 -6.59 -8.66 -2.51
N SER A 33 -6.51 -8.03 -1.34
CA SER A 33 -6.55 -8.76 -0.08
C SER A 33 -7.92 -9.38 -0.16
N THR A 34 -7.94 -10.67 -0.51
CA THR A 34 -9.15 -11.48 -0.51
C THR A 34 -9.83 -11.10 0.79
N PRO A 35 -11.08 -10.61 0.78
CA PRO A 35 -11.77 -10.30 2.00
C PRO A 35 -11.76 -11.61 2.78
N THR A 36 -10.87 -11.76 3.75
CA THR A 36 -10.89 -12.87 4.66
C THR A 36 -12.24 -12.70 5.35
N PRO A 37 -13.19 -13.63 5.16
CA PRO A 37 -14.50 -13.48 5.77
C PRO A 37 -14.24 -13.39 7.27
N LYS A 38 -14.50 -12.21 7.86
CA LYS A 38 -14.50 -12.01 9.30
C LYS A 38 -15.41 -13.11 9.86
N LYS A 39 -14.80 -14.15 10.44
CA LYS A 39 -15.48 -15.22 11.17
C LYS A 39 -16.32 -14.52 12.23
N LYS A 40 -17.61 -14.33 11.96
CA LYS A 40 -18.61 -13.98 12.97
C LYS A 40 -18.53 -15.10 14.00
N LYS A 41 -18.03 -14.76 15.18
CA LYS A 41 -17.94 -15.65 16.33
C LYS A 41 -19.38 -16.04 16.72
N LYS A 42 -19.63 -17.34 16.77
CA LYS A 42 -20.88 -17.99 17.19
C LYS A 42 -21.14 -17.71 18.67
#